data_AF-A0A1V2AW86-F1
#
_entry.id   AF-A0A1V2AW86-F1
#
_cell.length_a   1.000
_cell.length_b   1.000
_cell.length_c   1.000
_cell.angle_alpha   90.00
_cell.angle_beta   90.00
_cell.angle_gamma   90.00
#
_symmetry.space_group_name_H-M   'P 1'
#
loop_
_entity.id
_entity.type
_entity.pdbx_description
1 polymer ?
#
loop_
_entity_poly.entity_id
_entity_poly.type
_entity_poly.pdbx_seq_one_letter_code
_entity_poly.pdbx_strand_id
1 'polypeptide(L)'
;MKLTKEQTAIIQSRGSVRINAIAGSGKTTTIVEYAASRPGNPSILYLAFNKSVRLEATRKFEAKGLSNVRVETAHSLAYKQIVFAHKYKVRGQGYKNGEIVDMLRLKGNGEKHNEYVIATHINKFLSYYCNSSTVKIVELNYLETLTDKEAVAFVTKFYTTIENGTRAILNKMNTGEIEITHDFYLKKFQLVNPILYYDYILFDEAQDASGVMLDVILKQEATKVIVGDVHQQIYGWRHAVNSLEKAHYDLLRLSTSFRYVQDVANLASEILFWKNHMAETQKVSIFGRPKPVKLGNLKATIARTNLGLLLNAIDFITDNPKVKHIYFEGNINSYTYADDGTSLYDVLNLQNGNLDRVNDKVVKSMRNLDELEEYIEKTEDVQLATMVEIVKEYGNEIFAIMKKLKALHVGDEDRHKAEMIFSTVHRAKGMEYDTVYLVNDFIAEEKLKELNKKEEADVDRLMEEVNLLYVAVTRTKGQLNIPETLVPAGFPASPYINVLKVKAEGNPYNNVKTSSLRRINKHTSTPEKGIIKKRAALKEAAKPWSAGQDEELKIMFEKGMPVSRLTVYFDRTKGAILERLKQLGYYLD
;
A
#
# COMPACT_ATOMS: atom_id res chain seq x y z
N MET A 1 -4.43 -25.35 23.92
CA MET A 1 -3.70 -25.30 22.63
C MET A 1 -2.35 -25.96 22.85
N LYS A 2 -1.88 -26.82 21.93
CA LYS A 2 -0.53 -27.40 22.02
C LYS A 2 0.46 -26.43 21.40
N LEU A 3 1.37 -25.90 22.21
CA LEU A 3 2.41 -24.96 21.78
C LEU A 3 3.51 -25.69 21.01
N THR A 4 4.14 -25.00 20.05
CA THR A 4 5.35 -25.53 19.38
C THR A 4 6.57 -25.43 20.30
N LYS A 5 7.66 -26.11 19.95
CA LYS A 5 8.95 -25.98 20.65
C LYS A 5 9.46 -24.55 20.62
N GLU A 6 9.33 -23.87 19.48
CA GLU A 6 9.69 -22.45 19.30
C GLU A 6 8.86 -21.52 20.19
N GLN A 7 7.54 -21.71 20.22
CA GLN A 7 6.66 -20.94 21.12
C GLN A 7 7.01 -21.17 22.59
N THR A 8 7.31 -22.42 22.95
CA THR A 8 7.71 -22.78 24.32
C THR A 8 9.03 -22.10 24.70
N ALA A 9 10.02 -22.11 23.81
CA ALA A 9 11.30 -21.44 24.02
C ALA A 9 11.14 -19.93 24.22
N ILE A 10 10.26 -19.29 23.43
CA ILE A 10 9.91 -17.87 23.61
C ILE A 10 9.27 -17.64 24.97
N ILE A 11 8.28 -18.45 25.35
CA ILE A 11 7.59 -18.31 26.64
C ILE A 11 8.57 -18.50 27.80
N GLN A 12 9.55 -19.38 27.69
CA GLN A 12 10.55 -19.63 28.73
C GLN A 12 11.68 -18.59 28.76
N SER A 13 11.78 -17.72 27.75
CA SER A 13 12.86 -16.75 27.68
C SER A 13 12.78 -15.72 28.82
N ARG A 14 13.96 -15.18 29.16
CA ARG A 14 14.16 -14.14 30.17
C ARG A 14 14.96 -13.01 29.54
N GLY A 15 14.77 -11.80 30.05
CA GLY A 15 15.38 -10.60 29.48
C GLY A 15 14.73 -10.19 28.15
N SER A 16 15.35 -9.20 27.50
CA SER A 16 14.83 -8.65 26.26
C SER A 16 15.16 -9.58 25.10
N VAL A 17 14.17 -9.82 24.23
CA VAL A 17 14.31 -10.71 23.07
C VAL A 17 13.65 -10.09 21.84
N ARG A 18 14.14 -10.47 20.67
CA ARG A 18 13.47 -10.22 19.39
C ARG A 18 13.02 -11.53 18.76
N ILE A 19 11.84 -11.53 18.17
CA ILE A 19 11.20 -12.70 17.59
C ILE A 19 10.92 -12.40 16.13
N ASN A 20 11.64 -13.10 15.24
CA ASN A 20 11.31 -13.09 13.82
C ASN A 20 10.38 -14.26 13.51
N ALA A 21 9.19 -13.92 13.03
CA ALA A 21 8.10 -14.86 12.81
C ALA A 21 7.72 -14.89 11.34
N ILE A 22 7.06 -15.96 10.90
CA ILE A 22 6.45 -16.03 9.57
C ILE A 22 4.94 -15.77 9.62
N ALA A 23 4.31 -15.64 8.45
CA ALA A 23 2.89 -15.35 8.33
C ALA A 23 2.01 -16.48 8.92
N GLY A 24 1.09 -16.12 9.82
CA GLY A 24 0.17 -17.09 10.42
C GLY A 24 0.80 -17.96 11.52
N SER A 25 1.96 -17.59 12.04
CA SER A 25 2.68 -18.33 13.09
C SER A 25 2.13 -18.17 14.51
N GLY A 26 1.11 -17.33 14.70
CA GLY A 26 0.48 -17.12 16.00
C GLY A 26 1.26 -16.15 16.92
N LYS A 27 1.94 -15.15 16.37
CA LYS A 27 2.71 -14.11 17.09
C LYS A 27 1.97 -13.57 18.33
N THR A 28 0.81 -12.97 18.12
CA THR A 28 -0.01 -12.42 19.21
C THR A 28 -0.39 -13.48 20.25
N THR A 29 -0.71 -14.71 19.84
CA THR A 29 -1.00 -15.81 20.78
C THR A 29 0.23 -16.15 21.61
N THR A 30 1.41 -16.23 21.00
CA THR A 30 2.68 -16.45 21.70
C THR A 30 2.97 -15.35 22.72
N ILE A 31 2.73 -14.07 22.37
CA ILE A 31 2.89 -12.94 23.29
C ILE A 31 1.92 -13.03 24.47
N VAL A 32 0.66 -13.39 24.21
CA VAL A 32 -0.36 -13.54 25.26
C VAL A 32 0.03 -14.64 26.24
N GLU A 33 0.51 -15.78 25.76
CA GLU A 33 1.00 -16.86 26.64
C GLU A 33 2.31 -16.47 27.37
N TYR A 34 3.19 -15.70 26.72
CA TYR A 34 4.40 -15.15 27.36
C TYR A 34 4.04 -14.27 28.56
N ALA A 35 3.08 -13.35 28.37
CA ALA A 35 2.58 -12.49 29.43
C ALA A 35 1.93 -13.28 30.57
N ALA A 36 1.11 -14.28 30.22
CA ALA A 36 0.44 -15.15 31.20
C ALA A 36 1.43 -15.96 32.05
N SER A 37 2.61 -16.27 31.51
CA SER A 37 3.61 -17.08 32.21
C SER A 37 4.52 -16.26 33.14
N ARG A 38 4.39 -14.92 33.20
CA ARG A 38 5.29 -14.09 34.01
C ARG A 38 4.94 -14.20 35.50
N PRO A 39 5.90 -14.53 36.38
CA PRO A 39 5.65 -14.63 37.81
C PRO A 39 5.47 -13.25 38.45
N GLY A 40 4.77 -13.18 39.58
CA GLY A 40 4.70 -11.96 40.41
C GLY A 40 3.75 -10.87 39.91
N ASN A 41 2.89 -11.16 38.91
CA ASN A 41 1.90 -10.22 38.36
C ASN A 41 2.50 -8.87 37.91
N PRO A 42 3.51 -8.87 37.03
CA PRO A 42 4.23 -7.65 36.66
C PRO A 42 3.34 -6.69 35.86
N SER A 43 3.70 -5.41 35.85
CA SER A 43 3.07 -4.42 34.98
C SER A 43 3.55 -4.58 33.53
N ILE A 44 2.61 -4.80 32.61
CA ILE A 44 2.93 -5.10 31.21
C ILE A 44 2.25 -4.07 30.30
N LEU A 45 3.03 -3.48 29.39
CA LEU A 45 2.53 -2.69 28.28
C LEU A 45 2.60 -3.52 26.99
N TYR A 46 1.46 -3.74 26.36
CA TYR A 46 1.37 -4.27 25.00
C TYR A 46 1.19 -3.13 24.00
N LEU A 47 2.08 -3.06 23.02
CA LEU A 47 2.04 -2.10 21.92
C LEU A 47 1.59 -2.79 20.64
N ALA A 48 0.41 -2.39 20.17
CA ALA A 48 -0.12 -2.75 18.86
C ALA A 48 0.25 -1.68 17.82
N PHE A 49 0.51 -2.10 16.58
CA PHE A 49 0.76 -1.18 15.48
C PHE A 49 -0.45 -0.31 15.12
N ASN A 50 -1.66 -0.89 15.11
CA ASN A 50 -2.88 -0.19 14.70
C ASN A 50 -4.09 -0.53 15.61
N LYS A 51 -5.21 0.17 15.37
CA LYS A 51 -6.43 0.02 16.18
C LYS A 51 -7.05 -1.38 16.11
N SER A 52 -7.06 -2.03 14.93
CA SER A 52 -7.66 -3.36 14.79
C SER A 52 -6.86 -4.41 15.56
N VAL A 53 -5.53 -4.40 15.42
CA VAL A 53 -4.62 -5.27 16.18
C VAL A 53 -4.77 -5.02 17.69
N ARG A 54 -4.89 -3.75 18.11
CA ARG A 54 -5.13 -3.39 19.52
C ARG A 54 -6.41 -4.03 20.07
N LEU A 55 -7.53 -3.91 19.34
CA LEU A 55 -8.82 -4.45 19.77
C LEU A 55 -8.83 -5.98 19.80
N GLU A 56 -8.15 -6.62 18.85
CA GLU A 56 -7.97 -8.07 18.87
C GLU A 56 -7.11 -8.54 20.05
N ALA A 57 -5.96 -7.90 20.27
CA ALA A 57 -5.08 -8.22 21.39
C ALA A 57 -5.79 -8.04 22.74
N THR A 58 -6.53 -6.93 22.91
CA THR A 58 -7.32 -6.65 24.12
C THR A 58 -8.25 -7.83 24.46
N ARG A 59 -9.05 -8.28 23.47
CA ARG A 59 -9.95 -9.43 23.65
C ARG A 59 -9.20 -10.72 24.02
N LYS A 60 -8.01 -10.94 23.44
CA LYS A 60 -7.18 -12.12 23.73
C LYS A 60 -6.60 -12.10 25.16
N PHE A 61 -6.16 -10.94 25.64
CA PHE A 61 -5.69 -10.78 27.02
C PHE A 61 -6.84 -10.93 28.03
N GLU A 62 -7.99 -10.31 27.76
CA GLU A 62 -9.20 -10.42 28.58
C GLU A 62 -9.70 -11.87 28.66
N ALA A 63 -9.76 -12.58 27.53
CA ALA A 63 -10.15 -13.99 27.49
C ALA A 63 -9.20 -14.91 28.27
N LYS A 64 -7.96 -14.46 28.52
CA LYS A 64 -6.97 -15.14 29.35
C LYS A 64 -6.99 -14.71 30.80
N GLY A 65 -7.86 -13.76 31.18
CA GLY A 65 -7.97 -13.25 32.55
C GLY A 65 -6.80 -12.38 32.99
N LEU A 66 -6.04 -11.79 32.05
CA LEU A 66 -4.88 -10.96 32.35
C LEU A 66 -5.29 -9.50 32.53
N SER A 67 -5.38 -9.05 33.78
CA SER A 67 -5.71 -7.66 34.14
C SER A 67 -4.49 -6.75 34.31
N ASN A 68 -3.28 -7.31 34.36
CA ASN A 68 -2.00 -6.59 34.51
C ASN A 68 -1.40 -6.14 33.17
N VAL A 69 -2.11 -6.33 32.06
CA VAL A 69 -1.66 -5.96 30.72
C VAL A 69 -2.45 -4.75 30.23
N ARG A 70 -1.74 -3.66 29.93
CA ARG A 70 -2.31 -2.50 29.26
C ARG A 70 -2.05 -2.58 27.76
N VAL A 71 -3.11 -2.55 26.95
CA VAL A 71 -3.02 -2.67 25.48
C VAL A 71 -3.25 -1.31 24.82
N GLU A 72 -2.23 -0.77 24.16
CA GLU A 72 -2.24 0.56 23.55
C GLU A 72 -1.60 0.53 22.16
N THR A 73 -1.81 1.58 21.37
CA THR A 73 -0.89 1.91 20.25
C THR A 73 0.09 3.00 20.70
N ALA A 74 1.26 3.11 20.04
CA ALA A 74 2.21 4.19 20.32
C ALA A 74 1.55 5.58 20.20
N HIS A 75 0.73 5.77 19.17
CA HIS A 75 -0.05 6.98 18.97
C HIS A 75 -1.02 7.27 20.13
N SER A 76 -1.68 6.26 20.70
CA SER A 76 -2.60 6.47 21.83
C SER A 76 -1.88 6.84 23.13
N LEU A 77 -0.65 6.34 23.35
CA LEU A 77 0.19 6.77 24.46
C LEU A 77 0.64 8.22 24.29
N ALA A 78 1.16 8.55 23.11
CA ALA A 78 1.60 9.88 22.77
C ALA A 78 0.45 10.90 22.87
N TYR A 79 -0.75 10.54 22.38
CA TYR A 79 -1.95 11.37 22.49
C TYR A 79 -2.25 11.72 23.94
N LYS A 80 -2.25 10.72 24.84
CA LYS A 80 -2.59 10.92 26.26
C LYS A 80 -1.64 11.89 26.96
N GLN A 81 -0.35 11.85 26.64
CA GLN A 81 0.65 12.68 27.30
C GLN A 81 0.86 14.03 26.63
N ILE A 82 0.82 14.10 25.31
CA ILE A 82 1.13 15.35 24.58
C ILE A 82 -0.12 16.19 24.36
N VAL A 83 -1.19 15.59 23.85
CA VAL A 83 -2.38 16.34 23.42
C VAL A 83 -3.12 16.90 24.63
N PHE A 84 -3.39 16.08 25.65
CA PHE A 84 -4.11 16.56 26.84
C PHE A 84 -3.29 17.56 27.67
N ALA A 85 -1.99 17.31 27.87
CA ALA A 85 -1.15 18.19 28.67
C ALA A 85 -1.02 19.60 28.08
N HIS A 86 -1.03 19.71 26.75
CA HIS A 86 -0.86 20.99 26.04
C HIS A 86 -2.17 21.54 25.46
N LYS A 87 -3.30 20.84 25.63
CA LYS A 87 -4.62 21.19 25.07
C LYS A 87 -4.62 21.43 23.56
N TYR A 88 -3.84 20.66 22.82
CA TYR A 88 -3.78 20.78 21.37
C TYR A 88 -5.10 20.36 20.71
N LYS A 89 -5.48 21.05 19.65
CA LYS A 89 -6.47 20.55 18.68
C LYS A 89 -5.78 19.63 17.70
N VAL A 90 -6.33 18.43 17.52
CA VAL A 90 -5.76 17.42 16.63
C VAL A 90 -6.58 17.38 15.36
N ARG A 91 -5.89 17.54 14.22
CA ARG A 91 -6.48 17.36 12.91
C ARG A 91 -6.45 15.88 12.54
N GLY A 92 -7.60 15.35 12.14
CA GLY A 92 -7.72 13.94 11.76
C GLY A 92 -7.05 13.60 10.42
N GLN A 93 -6.90 14.58 9.53
CA GLN A 93 -6.23 14.44 8.23
C GLN A 93 -5.00 15.37 8.17
N GLY A 94 -4.07 15.07 7.26
CA GLY A 94 -2.94 15.94 6.99
C GLY A 94 -3.35 17.31 6.43
N TYR A 95 -2.37 18.18 6.20
CA TYR A 95 -2.59 19.46 5.52
C TYR A 95 -2.56 19.27 4.01
N LYS A 96 -3.54 19.83 3.30
CA LYS A 96 -3.51 19.87 1.85
C LYS A 96 -2.42 20.82 1.36
N ASN A 97 -1.86 20.56 0.18
CA ASN A 97 -0.80 21.39 -0.38
C ASN A 97 -1.23 22.86 -0.55
N GLY A 98 -2.47 23.11 -0.95
CA GLY A 98 -3.03 24.46 -1.03
C GLY A 98 -3.11 25.18 0.32
N GLU A 99 -3.38 24.46 1.42
CA GLU A 99 -3.38 25.06 2.77
C GLU A 99 -1.96 25.45 3.19
N ILE A 100 -0.94 24.66 2.83
CA ILE A 100 0.46 25.00 3.12
C ILE A 100 0.90 26.24 2.34
N VAL A 101 0.51 26.35 1.06
CA VAL A 101 0.73 27.56 0.27
C VAL A 101 0.12 28.78 0.97
N ASP A 102 -1.13 28.68 1.41
CA ASP A 102 -1.85 29.76 2.10
C ASP A 102 -1.18 30.12 3.45
N MET A 103 -0.86 29.12 4.28
CA MET A 103 -0.27 29.29 5.62
C MET A 103 1.14 29.89 5.60
N LEU A 104 1.95 29.50 4.62
CA LEU A 104 3.33 29.98 4.48
C LEU A 104 3.47 31.15 3.50
N ARG A 105 2.36 31.55 2.84
CA ARG A 105 2.34 32.58 1.80
C ARG A 105 3.38 32.32 0.72
N LEU A 106 3.48 31.06 0.29
CA LEU A 106 4.44 30.66 -0.74
C LEU A 106 4.12 31.38 -2.05
N LYS A 107 5.16 31.91 -2.69
CA LYS A 107 5.05 32.56 -4.01
C LYS A 107 5.78 31.71 -5.04
N GLY A 108 5.19 31.54 -6.22
CA GLY A 108 5.88 30.95 -7.36
C GLY A 108 7.04 31.87 -7.79
N ASN A 109 8.24 31.31 -7.97
CA ASN A 109 9.43 32.07 -8.40
C ASN A 109 9.44 32.35 -9.91
N GLY A 110 8.30 32.74 -10.49
CA GLY A 110 8.12 33.04 -11.92
C GLY A 110 7.79 31.83 -12.81
N GLU A 111 8.09 30.61 -12.35
CA GLU A 111 7.62 29.35 -12.94
C GLU A 111 6.24 28.98 -12.36
N LYS A 112 5.30 28.58 -13.23
CA LYS A 112 3.93 28.23 -12.82
C LYS A 112 3.90 27.05 -11.84
N HIS A 113 3.00 27.12 -10.86
CA HIS A 113 2.68 26.05 -9.90
C HIS A 113 3.82 25.63 -8.95
N ASN A 114 4.98 26.29 -8.99
CA ASN A 114 6.11 25.96 -8.13
C ASN A 114 5.77 26.05 -6.64
N GLU A 115 4.85 26.94 -6.24
CA GLU A 115 4.36 27.03 -4.87
C GLU A 115 3.73 25.72 -4.37
N TYR A 116 2.98 25.00 -5.24
CA TYR A 116 2.36 23.73 -4.90
C TYR A 116 3.37 22.59 -4.86
N VAL A 117 4.38 22.61 -5.73
CA VAL A 117 5.49 21.64 -5.70
C VAL A 117 6.30 21.81 -4.41
N ILE A 118 6.65 23.05 -4.03
CA ILE A 118 7.32 23.36 -2.77
C ILE A 118 6.46 22.90 -1.58
N ALA A 119 5.17 23.21 -1.57
CA ALA A 119 4.25 22.77 -0.52
C ALA A 119 4.19 21.24 -0.38
N THR A 120 4.20 20.52 -1.49
CA THR A 120 4.24 19.05 -1.51
C THR A 120 5.50 18.51 -0.85
N HIS A 121 6.67 19.08 -1.18
CA HIS A 121 7.92 18.66 -0.56
C HIS A 121 8.03 19.08 0.91
N ILE A 122 7.43 20.21 1.32
CA ILE A 122 7.31 20.58 2.74
C ILE A 122 6.51 19.52 3.49
N ASN A 123 5.38 19.07 2.93
CA ASN A 123 4.55 18.01 3.52
C ASN A 123 5.31 16.68 3.64
N LYS A 124 6.01 16.28 2.57
CA LYS A 124 6.83 15.06 2.57
C LYS A 124 8.00 15.14 3.56
N PHE A 125 8.71 16.26 3.64
CA PHE A 125 9.81 16.43 4.60
C PHE A 125 9.29 16.50 6.05
N LEU A 126 8.13 17.12 6.28
CA LEU A 126 7.43 17.10 7.56
C LEU A 126 7.13 15.66 8.01
N SER A 127 6.54 14.85 7.12
CA SER A 127 6.27 13.43 7.37
C SER A 127 7.55 12.65 7.67
N TYR A 128 8.61 12.86 6.88
CA TYR A 128 9.90 12.20 7.07
C TYR A 128 10.50 12.53 8.44
N TYR A 129 10.56 13.81 8.82
CA TYR A 129 11.06 14.23 10.14
C TYR A 129 10.22 13.68 11.29
N CYS A 130 8.89 13.70 11.17
CA CYS A 130 8.01 13.22 12.24
C CYS A 130 8.03 11.70 12.42
N ASN A 131 8.57 10.95 11.45
CA ASN A 131 8.72 9.50 11.53
C ASN A 131 10.17 9.02 11.74
N SER A 132 11.16 9.93 11.71
CA SER A 132 12.57 9.61 11.99
C SER A 132 12.93 9.75 13.47
N SER A 133 13.92 8.98 13.95
CA SER A 133 14.43 9.10 15.33
C SER A 133 15.24 10.38 15.59
N THR A 134 15.59 11.13 14.54
CA THR A 134 16.49 12.28 14.58
C THR A 134 15.93 13.46 15.37
N VAL A 135 16.71 14.08 16.26
CA VAL A 135 16.21 15.17 17.12
C VAL A 135 16.00 16.45 16.32
N LYS A 136 16.99 16.86 15.51
CA LYS A 136 16.93 18.11 14.75
C LYS A 136 16.71 17.84 13.28
N ILE A 137 15.80 18.61 12.66
CA ILE A 137 15.52 18.46 11.22
C ILE A 137 16.74 18.73 10.32
N VAL A 138 17.69 19.60 10.74
CA VAL A 138 18.96 19.84 10.01
C VAL A 138 19.82 18.57 9.84
N GLU A 139 19.67 17.59 10.72
CA GLU A 139 20.46 16.36 10.67
C GLU A 139 19.89 15.35 9.65
N LEU A 140 18.74 15.67 9.03
CA LEU A 140 18.15 14.87 7.96
C LEU A 140 18.51 15.44 6.60
N ASN A 141 18.89 14.56 5.69
CA ASN A 141 18.98 14.86 4.28
C ASN A 141 17.69 14.41 3.59
N TYR A 142 16.84 15.36 3.21
CA TYR A 142 15.58 15.04 2.53
C TYR A 142 15.80 14.52 1.10
N LEU A 143 16.91 14.89 0.44
CA LEU A 143 17.21 14.45 -0.94
C LEU A 143 17.35 12.93 -1.05
N GLU A 144 17.81 12.25 0.01
CA GLU A 144 17.95 10.79 0.06
C GLU A 144 16.62 10.05 -0.03
N THR A 145 15.49 10.74 0.17
CA THR A 145 14.15 10.13 0.09
C THR A 145 13.58 10.15 -1.33
N LEU A 146 14.17 10.95 -2.23
CA LEU A 146 13.69 11.18 -3.59
C LEU A 146 14.38 10.24 -4.57
N THR A 147 13.70 9.90 -5.66
CA THR A 147 14.25 9.02 -6.68
C THR A 147 14.14 9.57 -8.09
N ASP A 148 13.12 10.38 -8.37
CA ASP A 148 12.90 11.04 -9.64
C ASP A 148 13.90 12.20 -9.82
N LYS A 149 14.53 12.28 -10.99
CA LYS A 149 15.63 13.23 -11.25
C LYS A 149 15.11 14.66 -11.26
N GLU A 150 13.91 14.86 -11.79
CA GLU A 150 13.22 16.15 -11.86
C GLU A 150 12.83 16.60 -10.45
N ALA A 151 12.34 15.69 -9.60
CA ALA A 151 12.11 15.95 -8.19
C ALA A 151 13.42 16.29 -7.45
N VAL A 152 14.50 15.51 -7.64
CA VAL A 152 15.82 15.76 -7.04
C VAL A 152 16.37 17.12 -7.47
N ALA A 153 16.31 17.44 -8.76
CA ALA A 153 16.76 18.72 -9.30
C ALA A 153 15.94 19.89 -8.72
N PHE A 154 14.62 19.73 -8.65
CA PHE A 154 13.72 20.71 -8.06
C PHE A 154 14.04 20.94 -6.58
N VAL A 155 14.10 19.87 -5.78
CA VAL A 155 14.36 19.97 -4.35
C VAL A 155 15.76 20.50 -4.07
N THR A 156 16.75 20.15 -4.87
CA THR A 156 18.10 20.73 -4.76
C THR A 156 18.07 22.25 -4.94
N LYS A 157 17.35 22.74 -5.97
CA LYS A 157 17.18 24.18 -6.23
C LYS A 157 16.44 24.91 -5.10
N PHE A 158 15.49 24.24 -4.44
CA PHE A 158 14.60 24.85 -3.43
C PHE A 158 14.81 24.35 -1.99
N TYR A 159 15.92 23.66 -1.71
CA TYR A 159 16.11 22.90 -0.45
C TYR A 159 15.93 23.79 0.79
N THR A 160 16.59 24.95 0.81
CA THR A 160 16.50 25.90 1.92
C THR A 160 15.07 26.41 2.14
N THR A 161 14.32 26.66 1.07
CA THR A 161 12.92 27.08 1.16
C THR A 161 12.04 25.96 1.72
N ILE A 162 12.25 24.73 1.27
CA ILE A 162 11.51 23.54 1.74
C ILE A 162 11.84 23.27 3.22
N GLU A 163 13.10 23.31 3.62
CA GLU A 163 13.50 23.12 5.02
C GLU A 163 12.91 24.21 5.93
N ASN A 164 13.03 25.48 5.54
CA ASN A 164 12.48 26.60 6.31
C ASN A 164 10.95 26.54 6.40
N GLY A 165 10.28 26.18 5.32
CA GLY A 165 8.83 25.95 5.31
C GLY A 165 8.42 24.82 6.24
N THR A 166 9.17 23.71 6.25
CA THR A 166 8.93 22.58 7.15
C THR A 166 9.10 22.98 8.63
N ARG A 167 10.17 23.71 8.96
CA ARG A 167 10.38 24.28 10.30
C ARG A 167 9.26 25.24 10.71
N ALA A 168 8.80 26.08 9.79
CA ALA A 168 7.72 27.02 10.06
C ALA A 168 6.42 26.29 10.39
N ILE A 169 6.04 25.25 9.64
CA ILE A 169 4.87 24.42 9.92
C ILE A 169 4.99 23.71 11.27
N LEU A 170 6.15 23.09 11.55
CA LEU A 170 6.42 22.46 12.86
C LEU A 170 6.26 23.47 14.01
N ASN A 171 6.77 24.70 13.84
CA ASN A 171 6.65 25.74 14.85
C ASN A 171 5.19 26.16 15.06
N LYS A 172 4.42 26.35 13.99
CA LYS A 172 2.98 26.66 14.06
C LYS A 172 2.19 25.58 14.80
N MET A 173 2.50 24.30 14.57
CA MET A 173 1.91 23.19 15.33
C MET A 173 2.34 23.25 16.81
N ASN A 174 3.62 23.50 17.08
CA ASN A 174 4.13 23.54 18.44
C ASN A 174 3.55 24.70 19.26
N THR A 175 3.35 25.88 18.67
CA THR A 175 2.72 27.03 19.34
C THR A 175 1.20 26.91 19.45
N GLY A 176 0.59 25.95 18.74
CA GLY A 176 -0.86 25.80 18.67
C GLY A 176 -1.55 26.83 17.79
N GLU A 177 -0.80 27.54 16.93
CA GLU A 177 -1.38 28.46 15.92
C GLU A 177 -2.23 27.68 14.90
N ILE A 178 -1.82 26.45 14.60
CA ILE A 178 -2.54 25.52 13.74
C ILE A 178 -2.75 24.19 14.48
N GLU A 179 -3.69 23.39 13.99
CA GLU A 179 -3.96 22.06 14.54
C GLU A 179 -2.74 21.14 14.35
N ILE A 180 -2.51 20.24 15.29
CA ILE A 180 -1.40 19.29 15.18
C ILE A 180 -1.84 18.01 14.47
N THR A 181 -0.91 17.34 13.81
CA THR A 181 -1.16 16.03 13.16
C THR A 181 -0.84 14.87 14.10
N HIS A 182 -1.23 13.66 13.68
CA HIS A 182 -0.91 12.42 14.38
C HIS A 182 0.60 12.18 14.52
N ASP A 183 1.34 12.39 13.43
CA ASP A 183 2.79 12.21 13.41
C ASP A 183 3.50 13.27 14.25
N PHE A 184 2.99 14.51 14.27
CA PHE A 184 3.59 15.59 15.07
C PHE A 184 3.57 15.28 16.56
N TYR A 185 2.41 14.88 17.13
CA TYR A 185 2.38 14.62 18.57
C TYR A 185 3.19 13.37 18.93
N LEU A 186 3.31 12.39 18.03
CA LEU A 186 4.14 11.21 18.24
C LEU A 186 5.63 11.61 18.23
N LYS A 187 6.03 12.49 17.30
CA LYS A 187 7.36 13.08 17.28
C LYS A 187 7.65 13.86 18.56
N LYS A 188 6.72 14.74 18.98
CA LYS A 188 6.85 15.50 20.22
C LYS A 188 6.94 14.58 21.45
N PHE A 189 6.17 13.48 21.46
CA PHE A 189 6.25 12.46 22.50
C PHE A 189 7.64 11.83 22.57
N GLN A 190 8.30 11.55 21.44
CA GLN A 190 9.69 11.08 21.43
C GLN A 190 10.67 12.14 21.92
N LEU A 191 10.48 13.41 21.52
CA LEU A 191 11.37 14.50 21.91
C LEU A 191 11.35 14.83 23.41
N VAL A 192 10.23 14.60 24.11
CA VAL A 192 10.16 14.78 25.57
C VAL A 192 10.79 13.62 26.36
N ASN A 193 11.31 12.60 25.67
CA ASN A 193 11.98 11.43 26.23
C ASN A 193 11.18 10.79 27.39
N PRO A 194 10.01 10.20 27.09
CA PRO A 194 9.04 9.79 28.09
C PRO A 194 9.53 8.54 28.83
N ILE A 195 9.24 8.47 30.12
CA ILE A 195 9.47 7.28 30.94
C ILE A 195 8.17 6.49 31.05
N LEU A 196 8.20 5.24 30.60
CA LEU A 196 7.10 4.30 30.67
C LEU A 196 7.38 3.31 31.81
N TYR A 197 6.74 3.54 32.96
CA TYR A 197 6.86 2.70 34.16
C TYR A 197 6.13 1.35 33.99
N TYR A 198 6.75 0.44 33.24
CA TYR A 198 6.32 -0.95 33.09
C TYR A 198 7.50 -1.90 33.28
N ASP A 199 7.25 -3.07 33.82
CA ASP A 199 8.26 -4.12 33.95
C ASP A 199 8.56 -4.76 32.58
N TYR A 200 7.53 -4.88 31.73
CA TYR A 200 7.63 -5.44 30.38
C TYR A 200 6.96 -4.55 29.33
N ILE A 201 7.59 -4.48 28.16
CA ILE A 201 7.01 -3.91 26.93
C ILE A 201 6.98 -5.00 25.86
N LEU A 202 5.78 -5.38 25.42
CA LEU A 202 5.54 -6.37 24.38
C LEU A 202 5.13 -5.63 23.12
N PHE A 203 5.97 -5.63 22.09
CA PHE A 203 5.74 -4.89 20.85
C PHE A 203 5.43 -5.84 19.70
N ASP A 204 4.18 -5.83 19.22
CA ASP A 204 3.71 -6.67 18.11
C ASP A 204 3.72 -5.90 16.78
N GLU A 205 3.90 -6.63 15.68
CA GLU A 205 4.06 -6.11 14.32
C GLU A 205 5.20 -5.07 14.20
N ALA A 206 6.29 -5.30 14.95
CA ALA A 206 7.38 -4.35 15.06
C ALA A 206 8.08 -4.05 13.73
N GLN A 207 8.00 -4.93 12.72
CA GLN A 207 8.58 -4.67 11.40
C GLN A 207 8.05 -3.39 10.72
N ASP A 208 6.87 -2.92 11.11
CA ASP A 208 6.24 -1.72 10.54
C ASP A 208 6.47 -0.47 11.38
N ALA A 209 7.26 -0.56 12.45
CA ALA A 209 7.50 0.57 13.33
C ALA A 209 8.33 1.67 12.62
N SER A 210 7.96 2.93 12.84
CA SER A 210 8.76 4.08 12.44
C SER A 210 9.92 4.28 13.41
N GLY A 211 10.94 5.02 12.97
CA GLY A 211 12.11 5.33 13.78
C GLY A 211 11.76 5.99 15.12
N VAL A 212 10.74 6.87 15.12
CA VAL A 212 10.22 7.51 16.33
C VAL A 212 9.65 6.50 17.33
N MET A 213 8.82 5.55 16.88
CA MET A 213 8.23 4.55 17.76
C MET A 213 9.30 3.65 18.37
N LEU A 214 10.25 3.21 17.54
CA LEU A 214 11.33 2.34 17.99
C LEU A 214 12.25 3.05 19.00
N ASP A 215 12.62 4.31 18.75
CA ASP A 215 13.47 5.11 19.65
C ASP A 215 12.85 5.23 21.05
N VAL A 216 11.55 5.50 21.15
CA VAL A 216 10.85 5.57 22.44
C VAL A 216 10.93 4.22 23.17
N ILE A 217 10.67 3.11 22.47
CA ILE A 217 10.60 1.77 23.08
C ILE A 217 11.99 1.32 23.56
N LEU A 218 13.02 1.52 22.75
CA LEU A 218 14.38 1.06 23.06
C LEU A 218 14.99 1.79 24.26
N LYS A 219 14.60 3.05 24.51
CA LYS A 219 15.06 3.87 25.65
C LYS A 219 14.43 3.51 27.00
N GLN A 220 13.41 2.66 27.04
CA GLN A 220 12.75 2.30 28.30
C GLN A 220 13.61 1.31 29.10
N GLU A 221 13.54 1.31 30.42
CA GLU A 221 14.23 0.32 31.27
C GLU A 221 13.56 -1.07 31.26
N ALA A 222 12.29 -1.14 30.83
CA ALA A 222 11.50 -2.37 30.80
C ALA A 222 12.16 -3.52 30.02
N THR A 223 11.83 -4.76 30.37
CA THR A 223 12.16 -5.92 29.54
C THR A 223 11.34 -5.89 28.25
N LYS A 224 12.01 -6.00 27.09
CA LYS A 224 11.36 -5.79 25.78
C LYS A 224 11.21 -7.12 25.04
N VAL A 225 10.00 -7.43 24.60
CA VAL A 225 9.73 -8.53 23.67
C VAL A 225 9.23 -7.93 22.37
N ILE A 226 10.10 -7.90 21.37
CA ILE A 226 9.81 -7.28 20.07
C ILE A 226 9.54 -8.40 19.08
N VAL A 227 8.32 -8.49 18.54
CA VAL A 227 7.95 -9.52 17.57
C VAL A 227 7.45 -8.91 16.27
N GLY A 228 7.78 -9.58 15.18
CA GLY A 228 7.30 -9.23 13.86
C GLY A 228 7.69 -10.25 12.82
N ASP A 229 7.36 -9.97 11.57
CA ASP A 229 7.78 -10.74 10.41
C ASP A 229 8.54 -9.80 9.48
N VAL A 230 9.87 -9.92 9.42
CA VAL A 230 10.72 -9.05 8.58
C VAL A 230 10.33 -9.10 7.10
N HIS A 231 9.68 -10.18 6.67
CA HIS A 231 9.22 -10.34 5.30
C HIS A 231 7.81 -9.78 5.07
N GLN A 232 7.11 -9.33 6.12
CA GLN A 232 5.87 -8.55 5.99
C GLN A 232 6.10 -7.05 6.08
N GLN A 233 7.32 -6.53 6.15
CA GLN A 233 7.58 -5.09 6.10
C GLN A 233 7.20 -4.55 4.70
N ILE A 234 6.07 -3.85 4.63
CA ILE A 234 5.47 -3.30 3.38
C ILE A 234 4.94 -1.87 3.56
N TYR A 235 5.43 -1.15 4.58
CA TYR A 235 5.10 0.25 4.83
C TYR A 235 6.36 1.11 4.76
N GLY A 236 7.33 0.76 3.90
CA GLY A 236 8.56 1.54 3.71
C GLY A 236 8.27 2.99 3.30
N TRP A 237 7.22 3.20 2.51
CA TRP A 237 6.70 4.53 2.13
C TRP A 237 6.19 5.38 3.31
N ARG A 238 5.91 4.78 4.48
CA ARG A 238 5.61 5.49 5.74
C ARG A 238 6.84 5.63 6.65
N HIS A 239 8.03 5.49 6.09
CA HIS A 239 9.30 5.54 6.83
C HIS A 239 9.41 4.46 7.92
N ALA A 240 8.75 3.31 7.71
CA ALA A 240 8.95 2.13 8.56
C ALA A 240 10.39 1.64 8.41
N VAL A 241 11.11 1.50 9.54
CA VAL A 241 12.51 1.06 9.55
C VAL A 241 12.57 -0.44 9.85
N ASN A 242 13.66 -1.10 9.47
CA ASN A 242 13.91 -2.51 9.82
C ASN A 242 14.14 -2.67 11.33
N SER A 243 13.03 -2.60 12.08
CA SER A 243 13.03 -2.37 13.52
C SER A 243 13.46 -3.62 14.29
N LEU A 244 13.20 -4.80 13.74
CA LEU A 244 13.66 -6.07 14.29
C LEU A 244 15.19 -6.23 14.19
N GLU A 245 15.81 -5.69 13.16
CA GLU A 245 17.28 -5.72 13.01
C GLU A 245 17.98 -4.68 13.89
N LYS A 246 17.36 -3.51 14.08
CA LYS A 246 17.87 -2.45 14.97
C LYS A 246 17.78 -2.81 16.45
N ALA A 247 16.96 -3.79 16.82
CA ALA A 247 16.90 -4.32 18.18
C ALA A 247 18.03 -5.35 18.39
N HIS A 248 19.08 -4.98 19.11
CA HIS A 248 20.22 -5.87 19.40
C HIS A 248 19.94 -6.81 20.59
N TYR A 249 18.94 -7.67 20.44
CA TYR A 249 18.55 -8.69 21.42
C TYR A 249 18.68 -10.11 20.85
N ASP A 250 18.62 -11.11 21.73
CA ASP A 250 18.60 -12.52 21.35
C ASP A 250 17.46 -12.79 20.36
N LEU A 251 17.81 -13.46 19.26
CA LEU A 251 16.88 -13.77 18.17
C LEU A 251 16.25 -15.13 18.35
N LEU A 252 14.93 -15.14 18.54
CA LEU A 252 14.10 -16.34 18.48
C LEU A 252 13.28 -16.35 17.19
N ARG A 253 12.83 -17.53 16.77
CA ARG A 253 12.09 -17.71 15.52
C ARG A 253 10.76 -18.39 15.73
N LEU A 254 9.79 -18.05 14.89
CA LEU A 254 8.54 -18.79 14.71
C LEU A 254 8.41 -19.15 13.23
N SER A 255 8.70 -20.40 12.89
CA SER A 255 8.79 -20.89 11.49
C SER A 255 7.57 -21.69 11.03
N THR A 256 6.65 -22.02 11.95
CA THR A 256 5.45 -22.81 11.64
C THR A 256 4.21 -21.93 11.50
N SER A 257 3.49 -22.05 10.37
CA SER A 257 2.22 -21.39 10.09
C SER A 257 1.04 -22.27 10.44
N PHE A 258 0.05 -21.69 11.11
CA PHE A 258 -1.24 -22.32 11.39
C PHE A 258 -2.34 -21.88 10.42
N ARG A 259 -2.00 -21.09 9.39
CA ARG A 259 -2.96 -20.49 8.45
C ARG A 259 -3.11 -21.33 7.18
N TYR A 260 -2.02 -21.58 6.47
CA TYR A 260 -2.00 -22.19 5.14
C TYR A 260 -1.27 -23.53 5.12
N VAL A 261 -1.45 -24.27 4.03
CA VAL A 261 -0.86 -25.60 3.80
C VAL A 261 0.62 -25.54 3.44
N GLN A 262 1.33 -26.66 3.53
CA GLN A 262 2.75 -26.75 3.20
C GLN A 262 3.07 -26.31 1.77
N ASP A 263 2.20 -26.57 0.80
CA ASP A 263 2.42 -26.16 -0.60
C ASP A 263 2.50 -24.64 -0.73
N VAL A 264 1.62 -23.90 -0.06
CA VAL A 264 1.66 -22.43 0.01
C VAL A 264 2.90 -21.95 0.79
N ALA A 265 3.32 -22.69 1.82
CA ALA A 265 4.55 -22.39 2.57
C ALA A 265 5.80 -22.53 1.68
N ASN A 266 5.85 -23.58 0.86
CA ASN A 266 6.92 -23.80 -0.11
C ASN A 266 6.95 -22.67 -1.14
N LEU A 267 5.80 -22.31 -1.72
CA LEU A 267 5.71 -21.19 -2.67
C LEU A 267 6.20 -19.89 -2.05
N ALA A 268 5.74 -19.58 -0.83
CA ALA A 268 6.16 -18.40 -0.08
C ALA A 268 7.69 -18.39 0.18
N SER A 269 8.27 -19.55 0.51
CA SER A 269 9.72 -19.71 0.70
C SER A 269 10.51 -19.45 -0.59
N GLU A 270 10.06 -19.98 -1.74
CA GLU A 270 10.69 -19.71 -3.05
C GLU A 270 10.59 -18.24 -3.45
N ILE A 271 9.42 -17.61 -3.27
CA ILE A 271 9.23 -16.19 -3.55
C ILE A 271 10.18 -15.35 -2.70
N LEU A 272 10.32 -15.64 -1.40
CA LEU A 272 11.27 -14.93 -0.55
C LEU A 272 12.72 -15.13 -0.99
N PHE A 273 13.05 -16.30 -1.55
CA PHE A 273 14.38 -16.58 -2.08
C PHE A 273 14.72 -15.75 -3.34
N TRP A 274 13.75 -15.12 -4.02
CA TRP A 274 14.02 -14.16 -5.09
C TRP A 274 14.87 -12.97 -4.64
N LYS A 275 14.88 -12.65 -3.34
CA LYS A 275 15.78 -11.63 -2.79
C LYS A 275 17.26 -11.95 -3.00
N ASN A 276 17.60 -13.22 -3.22
CA ASN A 276 18.97 -13.65 -3.51
C ASN A 276 19.52 -13.06 -4.82
N HIS A 277 18.63 -12.59 -5.71
CA HIS A 277 19.04 -11.88 -6.93
C HIS A 277 19.54 -10.46 -6.65
N MET A 278 19.29 -9.91 -5.46
CA MET A 278 19.62 -8.53 -5.08
C MET A 278 20.73 -8.49 -4.02
N ALA A 279 20.63 -9.35 -3.00
CA ALA A 279 21.64 -9.53 -1.97
C ALA A 279 21.68 -10.99 -1.54
N GLU A 280 22.87 -11.50 -1.23
CA GLU A 280 23.04 -12.88 -0.77
C GLU A 280 22.13 -13.15 0.44
N THR A 281 21.25 -14.13 0.28
CA THR A 281 20.25 -14.46 1.29
C THR A 281 20.02 -15.96 1.40
N GLN A 282 19.77 -16.41 2.61
CA GLN A 282 19.43 -17.81 2.86
C GLN A 282 17.95 -18.04 2.63
N LYS A 283 17.63 -19.21 2.07
CA LYS A 283 16.25 -19.63 1.88
C LYS A 283 15.55 -19.78 3.24
N VAL A 284 14.42 -19.09 3.37
CA VAL A 284 13.64 -19.06 4.61
C VAL A 284 12.88 -20.37 4.75
N SER A 285 13.07 -21.07 5.86
CA SER A 285 12.30 -22.28 6.17
C SER A 285 10.92 -21.93 6.71
N ILE A 286 9.86 -22.34 6.01
CA ILE A 286 8.47 -22.11 6.41
C ILE A 286 7.75 -23.46 6.44
N PHE A 287 7.14 -23.79 7.59
CA PHE A 287 6.35 -25.00 7.76
C PHE A 287 4.87 -24.65 7.75
N GLY A 288 4.12 -25.21 6.82
CA GLY A 288 2.67 -25.07 6.73
C GLY A 288 1.93 -26.22 7.40
N ARG A 289 0.60 -26.17 7.32
CA ARG A 289 -0.24 -27.27 7.77
C ARG A 289 -0.20 -28.43 6.77
N PRO A 290 -0.42 -29.68 7.23
CA PRO A 290 -0.56 -30.82 6.32
C PRO A 290 -1.87 -30.79 5.52
N LYS A 291 -2.91 -30.12 6.04
CA LYS A 291 -4.23 -29.99 5.42
C LYS A 291 -4.78 -28.57 5.64
N PRO A 292 -5.61 -28.06 4.72
CA PRO A 292 -6.22 -26.75 4.89
C PRO A 292 -7.08 -26.71 6.16
N VAL A 293 -7.24 -25.51 6.71
CA VAL A 293 -8.25 -25.27 7.75
C VAL A 293 -9.65 -25.49 7.17
N LYS A 294 -10.65 -25.68 8.03
CA LYS A 294 -12.05 -25.69 7.58
C LYS A 294 -12.34 -24.36 6.88
N LEU A 295 -12.57 -24.42 5.58
CA LEU A 295 -12.80 -23.25 4.75
C LEU A 295 -14.26 -22.80 4.88
N GLY A 296 -14.45 -21.48 4.91
CA GLY A 296 -15.75 -20.86 4.65
C GLY A 296 -15.94 -20.66 3.14
N ASN A 297 -16.40 -19.46 2.77
CA ASN A 297 -16.57 -19.05 1.37
C ASN A 297 -16.05 -17.62 1.13
N LEU A 298 -15.10 -17.14 1.94
CA LEU A 298 -14.58 -15.78 1.83
C LEU A 298 -13.52 -15.71 0.72
N LYS A 299 -13.87 -15.10 -0.41
CA LYS A 299 -12.99 -14.94 -1.58
C LYS A 299 -12.49 -13.52 -1.68
N ALA A 300 -11.21 -13.33 -2.00
CA ALA A 300 -10.64 -12.01 -2.22
C ALA A 300 -9.72 -11.96 -3.45
N THR A 301 -9.87 -10.89 -4.22
CA THR A 301 -8.89 -10.43 -5.20
C THR A 301 -7.93 -9.46 -4.54
N ILE A 302 -6.64 -9.79 -4.56
CA ILE A 302 -5.56 -8.98 -3.99
C ILE A 302 -4.70 -8.41 -5.11
N ALA A 303 -4.59 -7.08 -5.16
CA ALA A 303 -3.75 -6.37 -6.12
C ALA A 303 -2.60 -5.64 -5.43
N ARG A 304 -1.50 -5.41 -6.17
CA ARG A 304 -0.42 -4.53 -5.72
C ARG A 304 -0.85 -3.06 -5.74
N THR A 305 -1.60 -2.64 -6.76
CA THR A 305 -1.98 -1.24 -7.00
C THR A 305 -3.46 -0.97 -6.91
N ASN A 306 -3.81 0.29 -6.62
CA ASN A 306 -5.19 0.77 -6.68
C ASN A 306 -5.78 0.61 -8.09
N LEU A 307 -5.01 0.93 -9.15
CA LEU A 307 -5.45 0.69 -10.52
C LEU A 307 -5.67 -0.80 -10.78
N GLY A 308 -4.67 -1.63 -10.47
CA GLY A 308 -4.76 -3.08 -10.61
C GLY A 308 -6.03 -3.65 -9.99
N LEU A 309 -6.35 -3.18 -8.78
CA LEU A 309 -7.56 -3.58 -8.08
C LEU A 309 -8.83 -3.11 -8.80
N LEU A 310 -8.89 -1.84 -9.17
CA LEU A 310 -10.07 -1.25 -9.80
C LEU A 310 -10.35 -1.93 -11.14
N LEU A 311 -9.35 -2.13 -12.00
CA LEU A 311 -9.53 -2.81 -13.29
C LEU A 311 -10.04 -4.24 -13.10
N ASN A 312 -9.54 -4.98 -12.10
CA ASN A 312 -10.04 -6.33 -11.83
C ASN A 312 -11.45 -6.33 -11.24
N ALA A 313 -11.83 -5.31 -10.47
CA ALA A 313 -13.19 -5.16 -10.00
C ALA A 313 -14.15 -4.89 -11.16
N ILE A 314 -13.75 -4.03 -12.10
CA ILE A 314 -14.51 -3.75 -13.33
C ILE A 314 -14.68 -5.02 -14.16
N ASP A 315 -13.59 -5.75 -14.39
CA ASP A 315 -13.63 -7.01 -15.14
C ASP A 315 -14.55 -8.02 -14.46
N PHE A 316 -14.44 -8.16 -13.13
CA PHE A 316 -15.27 -9.09 -12.37
C PHE A 316 -16.77 -8.78 -12.51
N ILE A 317 -17.20 -7.52 -12.32
CA ILE A 317 -18.63 -7.17 -12.44
C ILE A 317 -19.15 -7.17 -13.88
N THR A 318 -18.25 -7.10 -14.85
CA THR A 318 -18.58 -7.17 -16.27
C THR A 318 -18.75 -8.62 -16.71
N ASP A 319 -17.82 -9.49 -16.32
CA ASP A 319 -17.83 -10.91 -16.66
C ASP A 319 -18.83 -11.72 -15.81
N ASN A 320 -19.29 -11.17 -14.68
CA ASN A 320 -20.26 -11.79 -13.78
C ASN A 320 -21.51 -10.91 -13.64
N PRO A 321 -22.36 -10.78 -14.68
CA PRO A 321 -23.50 -9.85 -14.66
C PRO A 321 -24.57 -10.16 -13.60
N LYS A 322 -24.52 -11.36 -12.99
CA LYS A 322 -25.44 -11.79 -11.93
C LYS A 322 -24.94 -11.47 -10.51
N VAL A 323 -23.72 -10.93 -10.38
CA VAL A 323 -23.15 -10.56 -9.08
C VAL A 323 -24.07 -9.57 -8.38
N LYS A 324 -24.34 -9.79 -7.09
CA LYS A 324 -25.19 -8.88 -6.30
C LYS A 324 -24.39 -8.06 -5.30
N HIS A 325 -23.35 -8.65 -4.74
CA HIS A 325 -22.62 -8.07 -3.61
C HIS A 325 -21.12 -8.20 -3.80
N ILE A 326 -20.44 -7.06 -3.76
CA ILE A 326 -18.98 -6.97 -3.69
C ILE A 326 -18.57 -6.15 -2.47
N TYR A 327 -17.34 -6.31 -2.02
CA TYR A 327 -16.81 -5.55 -0.89
C TYR A 327 -15.41 -5.02 -1.20
N PHE A 328 -15.11 -3.80 -0.75
CA PHE A 328 -13.79 -3.18 -0.87
C PHE A 328 -13.21 -2.96 0.52
N GLU A 329 -12.05 -3.56 0.79
CA GLU A 329 -11.34 -3.33 2.05
C GLU A 329 -10.87 -1.87 2.15
N GLY A 330 -11.29 -1.16 3.20
CA GLY A 330 -10.89 0.24 3.40
C GLY A 330 -11.75 1.27 2.66
N ASN A 331 -12.98 0.90 2.26
CA ASN A 331 -13.98 1.72 1.56
C ASN A 331 -13.61 2.00 0.09
N ILE A 332 -14.59 1.86 -0.81
CA ILE A 332 -14.43 2.14 -2.24
C ILE A 332 -13.93 3.56 -2.55
N ASN A 333 -14.25 4.54 -1.70
CA ASN A 333 -13.82 5.92 -1.86
C ASN A 333 -12.29 6.08 -1.75
N SER A 334 -11.59 5.18 -1.03
CA SER A 334 -10.13 5.22 -0.95
C SER A 334 -9.42 4.95 -2.28
N TYR A 335 -10.18 4.52 -3.30
CA TYR A 335 -9.69 4.27 -4.66
C TYR A 335 -10.13 5.35 -5.67
N THR A 336 -11.01 6.26 -5.26
CA THR A 336 -11.50 7.38 -6.11
C THR A 336 -11.02 8.75 -5.65
N TYR A 337 -10.38 8.82 -4.47
CA TYR A 337 -9.82 10.03 -3.89
C TYR A 337 -8.37 9.81 -3.52
N ALA A 338 -7.53 10.82 -3.71
CA ALA A 338 -6.17 10.89 -3.22
C ALA A 338 -6.17 11.37 -1.76
N ASP A 339 -5.05 11.20 -1.06
CA ASP A 339 -4.91 11.57 0.36
C ASP A 339 -5.08 13.09 0.59
N ASP A 340 -4.80 13.92 -0.42
CA ASP A 340 -5.04 15.37 -0.41
C ASP A 340 -6.51 15.74 -0.75
N GLY A 341 -7.35 14.75 -1.01
CA GLY A 341 -8.76 14.88 -1.34
C GLY A 341 -9.04 15.17 -2.82
N THR A 342 -8.02 15.18 -3.69
CA THR A 342 -8.22 15.22 -5.14
C THR A 342 -9.04 14.01 -5.56
N SER A 343 -10.10 14.22 -6.34
CA SER A 343 -10.94 13.13 -6.82
C SER A 343 -10.61 12.72 -8.25
N LEU A 344 -10.91 11.48 -8.59
CA LEU A 344 -10.88 10.99 -9.97
C LEU A 344 -11.72 11.87 -10.91
N TYR A 345 -12.80 12.45 -10.38
CA TYR A 345 -13.68 13.35 -11.13
C TYR A 345 -13.05 14.71 -11.39
N ASP A 346 -12.18 15.21 -10.51
CA ASP A 346 -11.41 16.44 -10.74
C ASP A 346 -10.49 16.27 -11.95
N VAL A 347 -9.77 15.15 -12.02
CA VAL A 347 -8.88 14.81 -13.14
C VAL A 347 -9.66 14.63 -14.45
N LEU A 348 -10.82 13.98 -14.39
CA LEU A 348 -11.70 13.81 -15.56
C LEU A 348 -12.28 15.16 -16.04
N ASN A 349 -12.71 16.02 -15.13
CA ASN A 349 -13.20 17.35 -15.47
C ASN A 349 -12.09 18.22 -16.07
N LEU A 350 -10.84 18.11 -15.59
CA LEU A 350 -9.68 18.74 -16.20
C LEU A 350 -9.45 18.23 -17.63
N GLN A 351 -9.53 16.91 -17.87
CA GLN A 351 -9.42 16.34 -19.22
C GLN A 351 -10.50 16.88 -20.16
N ASN A 352 -11.73 17.00 -19.67
CA ASN A 352 -12.87 17.48 -20.44
C ASN A 352 -12.89 19.01 -20.63
N GLY A 353 -11.99 19.76 -19.99
CA GLY A 353 -11.97 21.23 -20.02
C GLY A 353 -13.03 21.90 -19.12
N ASN A 354 -13.70 21.14 -18.25
CA ASN A 354 -14.75 21.62 -17.35
C ASN A 354 -14.15 22.15 -16.02
N LEU A 355 -13.29 23.17 -16.11
CA LEU A 355 -12.51 23.70 -14.97
C LEU A 355 -13.39 24.27 -13.84
N ASP A 356 -14.61 24.71 -14.15
CA ASP A 356 -15.61 25.17 -13.19
C ASP A 356 -16.03 24.06 -12.22
N ARG A 357 -16.00 22.80 -12.67
CA ARG A 357 -16.39 21.61 -11.90
C ARG A 357 -15.24 20.94 -11.15
N VAL A 358 -14.03 21.48 -11.26
CA VAL A 358 -12.85 21.01 -10.50
C VAL A 358 -12.87 21.67 -9.11
N ASN A 359 -12.88 20.83 -8.07
CA ASN A 359 -12.93 21.23 -6.68
C ASN A 359 -11.53 21.37 -6.06
N ASP A 360 -10.59 20.51 -6.45
CA ASP A 360 -9.23 20.57 -5.95
C ASP A 360 -8.49 21.82 -6.47
N LYS A 361 -7.85 22.58 -5.58
CA LYS A 361 -7.17 23.84 -5.92
C LYS A 361 -5.96 23.62 -6.83
N VAL A 362 -5.21 22.53 -6.61
CA VAL A 362 -4.00 22.22 -7.38
C VAL A 362 -4.40 21.82 -8.80
N VAL A 363 -5.30 20.84 -8.93
CA VAL A 363 -5.80 20.37 -10.24
C VAL A 363 -6.51 21.50 -11.00
N LYS A 364 -7.31 22.33 -10.32
CA LYS A 364 -8.00 23.46 -10.94
C LYS A 364 -7.05 24.53 -11.49
N SER A 365 -5.87 24.65 -10.90
CA SER A 365 -4.86 25.61 -11.38
C SER A 365 -4.20 25.16 -12.68
N MET A 366 -4.26 23.86 -13.01
CA MET A 366 -3.70 23.30 -14.24
C MET A 366 -4.59 23.59 -15.45
N ARG A 367 -3.98 23.80 -16.61
CA ARG A 367 -4.69 24.06 -17.87
C ARG A 367 -5.18 22.78 -18.54
N ASN A 368 -4.41 21.69 -18.43
CA ASN A 368 -4.67 20.42 -19.07
C ASN A 368 -3.92 19.29 -18.36
N LEU A 369 -4.10 18.06 -18.84
CA LEU A 369 -3.44 16.88 -18.28
C LEU A 369 -1.90 16.92 -18.43
N ASP A 370 -1.35 17.58 -19.45
CA ASP A 370 0.11 17.63 -19.64
C ASP A 370 0.79 18.41 -18.50
N GLU A 371 0.17 19.53 -18.09
CA GLU A 371 0.66 20.33 -16.95
C GLU A 371 0.49 19.59 -15.62
N LEU A 372 -0.59 18.81 -15.47
CA LEU A 372 -0.77 17.93 -14.33
C LEU A 372 0.29 16.82 -14.28
N GLU A 373 0.68 16.25 -15.43
CA GLU A 373 1.74 15.25 -15.52
C GLU A 373 3.11 15.81 -15.16
N GLU A 374 3.42 17.06 -15.56
CA GLU A 374 4.64 17.76 -15.14
C GLU A 374 4.66 18.00 -13.62
N TYR A 375 3.53 18.35 -13.03
CA TYR A 375 3.40 18.47 -11.57
C TYR A 375 3.67 17.11 -10.88
N ILE A 376 3.07 16.02 -11.39
CA ILE A 376 3.27 14.66 -10.88
C ILE A 376 4.76 14.26 -10.97
N GLU A 377 5.47 14.67 -12.02
CA GLU A 377 6.92 14.46 -12.19
C GLU A 377 7.71 15.09 -11.05
N LYS A 378 7.56 16.40 -10.88
CA LYS A 378 8.31 17.16 -9.87
C LYS A 378 7.96 16.73 -8.45
N THR A 379 6.76 16.19 -8.22
CA THR A 379 6.28 15.84 -6.88
C THR A 379 6.33 14.36 -6.54
N GLU A 380 6.58 13.45 -7.50
CA GLU A 380 6.41 12.00 -7.34
C GLU A 380 5.04 11.59 -6.76
N ASP A 381 3.95 12.21 -7.23
CA ASP A 381 2.59 11.89 -6.77
C ASP A 381 2.02 10.64 -7.48
N VAL A 382 2.21 9.49 -6.84
CA VAL A 382 1.79 8.18 -7.37
C VAL A 382 0.26 8.05 -7.45
N GLN A 383 -0.49 8.65 -6.52
CA GLN A 383 -1.95 8.55 -6.52
C GLN A 383 -2.55 9.35 -7.67
N LEU A 384 -2.08 10.58 -7.86
CA LEU A 384 -2.53 11.44 -8.95
C LEU A 384 -2.13 10.87 -10.32
N ALA A 385 -0.92 10.30 -10.44
CA ALA A 385 -0.50 9.53 -11.62
C ALA A 385 -1.49 8.41 -11.95
N THR A 386 -1.89 7.64 -10.92
CA THR A 386 -2.86 6.56 -11.07
C THR A 386 -4.21 7.07 -11.58
N MET A 387 -4.69 8.21 -11.07
CA MET A 387 -5.95 8.81 -11.53
C MET A 387 -5.88 9.25 -12.98
N VAL A 388 -4.78 9.89 -13.39
CA VAL A 388 -4.55 10.28 -14.79
C VAL A 388 -4.57 9.06 -15.71
N GLU A 389 -3.98 7.93 -15.30
CA GLU A 389 -4.03 6.69 -16.06
C GLU A 389 -5.46 6.12 -16.20
N ILE A 390 -6.24 6.09 -15.11
CA ILE A 390 -7.65 5.67 -15.15
C ILE A 390 -8.45 6.55 -16.13
N VAL A 391 -8.29 7.86 -16.00
CA VAL A 391 -9.00 8.85 -16.81
C VAL A 391 -8.61 8.74 -18.29
N LYS A 392 -7.33 8.49 -18.61
CA LYS A 392 -6.88 8.25 -19.98
C LYS A 392 -7.44 6.95 -20.58
N GLU A 393 -7.61 5.90 -19.79
CA GLU A 393 -8.11 4.60 -20.26
C GLU A 393 -9.64 4.59 -20.46
N TYR A 394 -10.39 5.16 -19.51
CA TYR A 394 -11.86 5.04 -19.49
C TYR A 394 -12.60 6.32 -19.87
N GLY A 395 -11.95 7.48 -19.81
CA GLY A 395 -12.59 8.77 -20.05
C GLY A 395 -13.88 8.93 -19.26
N ASN A 396 -14.97 9.26 -19.94
CA ASN A 396 -16.27 9.49 -19.31
C ASN A 396 -16.99 8.21 -18.84
N GLU A 397 -16.65 7.04 -19.38
CA GLU A 397 -17.29 5.76 -18.99
C GLU A 397 -17.01 5.39 -17.53
N ILE A 398 -15.94 5.95 -16.95
CA ILE A 398 -15.60 5.73 -15.55
C ILE A 398 -16.73 6.15 -14.60
N PHE A 399 -17.57 7.13 -14.98
CA PHE A 399 -18.73 7.53 -14.18
C PHE A 399 -19.72 6.38 -14.02
N ALA A 400 -20.14 5.76 -15.12
CA ALA A 400 -21.11 4.67 -15.11
C ALA A 400 -20.55 3.45 -14.38
N ILE A 401 -19.29 3.12 -14.64
CA ILE A 401 -18.57 2.04 -13.99
C ILE A 401 -18.51 2.24 -12.47
N MET A 402 -18.10 3.43 -12.02
CA MET A 402 -18.01 3.73 -10.58
C MET A 402 -19.37 3.73 -9.91
N LYS A 403 -20.43 4.19 -10.59
CA LYS A 403 -21.80 4.12 -10.09
C LYS A 403 -22.24 2.67 -9.89
N LYS A 404 -21.97 1.79 -10.86
CA LYS A 404 -22.27 0.36 -10.78
C LYS A 404 -21.50 -0.33 -9.66
N LEU A 405 -20.19 -0.07 -9.53
CA LEU A 405 -19.39 -0.60 -8.42
C LEU A 405 -19.93 -0.17 -7.05
N LYS A 406 -20.30 1.12 -6.90
CA LYS A 406 -20.89 1.64 -5.67
C LYS A 406 -22.24 1.00 -5.35
N ALA A 407 -23.07 0.73 -6.35
CA ALA A 407 -24.37 0.07 -6.17
C ALA A 407 -24.25 -1.38 -5.70
N LEU A 408 -23.21 -2.10 -6.15
CA LEU A 408 -22.93 -3.48 -5.74
C LEU A 408 -22.16 -3.57 -4.41
N HIS A 409 -21.53 -2.48 -3.97
CA HIS A 409 -20.69 -2.46 -2.77
C HIS A 409 -21.53 -2.53 -1.50
N VAL A 410 -21.31 -3.56 -0.69
CA VAL A 410 -21.94 -3.72 0.63
C VAL A 410 -21.10 -3.07 1.74
N GLY A 411 -21.74 -2.68 2.84
CA GLY A 411 -21.06 -2.14 4.02
C GLY A 411 -20.34 -3.20 4.88
N ASP A 412 -19.55 -2.76 5.86
CA ASP A 412 -18.70 -3.62 6.70
C ASP A 412 -19.47 -4.73 7.44
N GLU A 413 -20.69 -4.44 7.89
CA GLU A 413 -21.56 -5.41 8.57
C GLU A 413 -21.96 -6.58 7.66
N ASP A 414 -22.08 -6.30 6.36
CA ASP A 414 -22.48 -7.24 5.32
C ASP A 414 -21.30 -7.79 4.52
N ARG A 415 -20.06 -7.53 4.96
CA ARG A 415 -18.82 -8.04 4.33
C ARG A 415 -18.86 -9.54 4.04
N HIS A 416 -19.50 -10.32 4.93
CA HIS A 416 -19.64 -11.78 4.80
C HIS A 416 -20.58 -12.22 3.66
N LYS A 417 -21.44 -11.33 3.14
CA LYS A 417 -22.35 -11.58 2.01
C LYS A 417 -21.70 -11.33 0.66
N ALA A 418 -20.52 -10.70 0.63
CA ALA A 418 -19.84 -10.37 -0.61
C ALA A 418 -19.39 -11.64 -1.36
N GLU A 419 -19.72 -11.72 -2.65
CA GLU A 419 -19.28 -12.80 -3.53
C GLU A 419 -17.79 -12.68 -3.87
N MET A 420 -17.27 -11.45 -3.84
CA MET A 420 -15.86 -11.14 -3.98
C MET A 420 -15.47 -9.92 -3.13
N ILE A 421 -14.35 -10.04 -2.43
CA ILE A 421 -13.67 -8.94 -1.75
C ILE A 421 -12.54 -8.40 -2.64
N PHE A 422 -12.45 -7.10 -2.78
CA PHE A 422 -11.37 -6.41 -3.46
C PHE A 422 -10.50 -5.71 -2.41
N SER A 423 -9.22 -6.02 -2.41
CA SER A 423 -8.26 -5.42 -1.49
C SER A 423 -6.93 -5.16 -2.18
N THR A 424 -6.28 -4.05 -1.86
CA THR A 424 -4.83 -3.97 -2.10
C THR A 424 -4.09 -4.82 -1.09
N VAL A 425 -2.87 -5.23 -1.43
CA VAL A 425 -2.00 -6.00 -0.52
C VAL A 425 -1.80 -5.31 0.84
N HIS A 426 -1.68 -3.97 0.84
CA HIS A 426 -1.54 -3.18 2.06
C HIS A 426 -2.77 -3.23 2.97
N ARG A 427 -3.98 -3.25 2.40
CA ARG A 427 -5.24 -3.38 3.15
C ARG A 427 -5.50 -4.83 3.57
N ALA A 428 -5.06 -5.78 2.76
CA ALA A 428 -5.21 -7.22 3.03
C ALA A 428 -4.29 -7.70 4.16
N LYS A 429 -3.23 -6.94 4.48
CA LYS A 429 -2.34 -7.26 5.59
C LYS A 429 -3.12 -7.27 6.91
N GLY A 430 -2.94 -8.34 7.68
CA GLY A 430 -3.72 -8.62 8.90
C GLY A 430 -5.07 -9.32 8.64
N MET A 431 -5.57 -9.33 7.40
CA MET A 431 -6.75 -10.11 7.01
C MET A 431 -6.36 -11.50 6.54
N GLU A 432 -7.36 -12.39 6.46
CA GLU A 432 -7.19 -13.76 5.97
C GLU A 432 -8.44 -14.18 5.18
N TYR A 433 -8.24 -14.92 4.09
CA TYR A 433 -9.31 -15.32 3.17
C TYR A 433 -9.26 -16.82 2.89
N ASP A 434 -10.40 -17.43 2.60
CA ASP A 434 -10.47 -18.86 2.26
C ASP A 434 -9.88 -19.13 0.86
N THR A 435 -10.15 -18.21 -0.08
CA THR A 435 -9.60 -18.22 -1.43
C THR A 435 -9.04 -16.86 -1.79
N VAL A 436 -7.83 -16.83 -2.34
CA VAL A 436 -7.17 -15.60 -2.83
C VAL A 436 -6.99 -15.68 -4.34
N TYR A 437 -7.25 -14.58 -5.03
CA TYR A 437 -6.94 -14.34 -6.44
C TYR A 437 -5.93 -13.21 -6.52
N LEU A 438 -4.73 -13.47 -7.05
CA LEU A 438 -3.73 -12.43 -7.24
C LEU A 438 -3.89 -11.78 -8.60
N VAL A 439 -3.86 -10.45 -8.62
CA VAL A 439 -3.79 -9.67 -9.85
C VAL A 439 -2.38 -9.78 -10.44
N ASN A 440 -2.26 -9.79 -11.76
CA ASN A 440 -0.98 -9.78 -12.47
C ASN A 440 -0.35 -8.37 -12.54
N ASP A 441 -0.27 -7.69 -11.40
CA ASP A 441 0.35 -6.36 -11.24
C ASP A 441 1.47 -6.33 -10.19
N PHE A 442 1.84 -7.48 -9.61
CA PHE A 442 3.06 -7.65 -8.82
C PHE A 442 4.28 -7.77 -9.74
N ILE A 443 5.49 -7.53 -9.21
CA ILE A 443 6.72 -7.65 -9.99
C ILE A 443 7.15 -9.12 -10.04
N ALA A 444 7.26 -9.67 -11.25
CA ALA A 444 7.74 -11.02 -11.51
C ALA A 444 9.27 -11.14 -11.31
N GLU A 445 9.76 -12.36 -11.07
CA GLU A 445 11.17 -12.65 -10.85
C GLU A 445 12.08 -12.13 -11.97
N GLU A 446 11.73 -12.36 -13.24
CA GLU A 446 12.51 -11.89 -14.38
C GLU A 446 12.62 -10.37 -14.41
N LYS A 447 11.55 -9.67 -14.02
CA LYS A 447 11.58 -8.21 -13.95
C LYS A 447 12.45 -7.71 -12.80
N LEU A 448 12.47 -8.40 -11.65
CA LEU A 448 13.38 -8.08 -10.55
C LEU A 448 14.85 -8.24 -10.99
N LYS A 449 15.18 -9.33 -11.71
CA LYS A 449 16.53 -9.56 -12.28
C LYS A 449 16.94 -8.46 -13.25
N GLU A 450 16.03 -8.05 -14.15
CA GLU A 450 16.28 -6.95 -15.08
C GLU A 450 16.58 -5.63 -14.35
N LEU A 451 15.80 -5.29 -13.33
CA LEU A 451 15.95 -4.04 -12.58
C LEU A 451 17.26 -4.02 -11.78
N ASN A 452 17.61 -5.15 -11.16
CA ASN A 452 18.86 -5.23 -10.39
C ASN A 452 20.11 -5.15 -11.28
N LYS A 453 20.10 -5.80 -12.46
CA LYS A 453 21.24 -5.79 -13.40
C LYS A 453 21.62 -4.41 -13.91
N LYS A 454 20.66 -3.48 -13.96
CA LYS A 454 20.91 -2.14 -14.48
C LYS A 454 21.41 -1.17 -13.41
N GLU A 455 21.55 -1.61 -12.14
CA GLU A 455 21.82 -0.73 -10.98
C GLU A 455 20.83 0.45 -10.89
N GLU A 456 19.65 0.27 -11.48
CA GLU A 456 18.65 1.32 -11.68
C GLU A 456 17.73 1.49 -10.46
N ALA A 457 17.71 0.52 -9.55
CA ALA A 457 16.73 0.44 -8.48
C ALA A 457 17.38 0.27 -7.09
N ASP A 458 16.80 0.97 -6.13
CA ASP A 458 17.08 0.80 -4.70
C ASP A 458 16.77 -0.65 -4.27
N VAL A 459 17.80 -1.33 -3.73
CA VAL A 459 17.75 -2.72 -3.29
C VAL A 459 16.65 -2.92 -2.24
N ASP A 460 16.50 -1.99 -1.30
CA ASP A 460 15.49 -2.11 -0.24
C ASP A 460 14.06 -2.06 -0.82
N ARG A 461 13.85 -1.21 -1.84
CA ARG A 461 12.56 -1.15 -2.57
C ARG A 461 12.29 -2.44 -3.34
N LEU A 462 13.30 -3.02 -4.00
CA LEU A 462 13.13 -4.30 -4.69
C LEU A 462 12.84 -5.45 -3.70
N MET A 463 13.48 -5.44 -2.53
CA MET A 463 13.17 -6.40 -1.46
C MET A 463 11.74 -6.23 -0.90
N GLU A 464 11.26 -4.99 -0.77
CA GLU A 464 9.88 -4.69 -0.40
C GLU A 464 8.88 -5.21 -1.45
N GLU A 465 9.20 -5.17 -2.74
CA GLU A 465 8.35 -5.74 -3.79
C GLU A 465 8.19 -7.26 -3.66
N VAL A 466 9.25 -7.97 -3.26
CA VAL A 466 9.16 -9.39 -2.91
C VAL A 466 8.29 -9.60 -1.66
N ASN A 467 8.43 -8.73 -0.64
CA ASN A 467 7.58 -8.77 0.56
C ASN A 467 6.09 -8.58 0.22
N LEU A 468 5.76 -7.69 -0.72
CA LEU A 468 4.37 -7.48 -1.16
C LEU A 468 3.79 -8.79 -1.71
N LEU A 469 4.51 -9.50 -2.58
CA LEU A 469 4.03 -10.77 -3.12
C LEU A 469 3.92 -11.85 -2.02
N TYR A 470 4.93 -11.95 -1.13
CA TYR A 470 4.88 -12.85 0.02
C TYR A 470 3.67 -12.58 0.94
N VAL A 471 3.39 -11.31 1.25
CA VAL A 471 2.21 -10.93 2.03
C VAL A 471 0.95 -11.40 1.33
N ALA A 472 0.83 -11.16 0.02
CA ALA A 472 -0.35 -11.50 -0.77
C ALA A 472 -0.61 -13.02 -0.83
N VAL A 473 0.39 -13.83 -1.15
CA VAL A 473 0.24 -15.30 -1.22
C VAL A 473 -0.10 -15.89 0.16
N THR A 474 0.44 -15.33 1.24
CA THR A 474 0.22 -15.83 2.61
C THR A 474 -1.11 -15.38 3.22
N ARG A 475 -1.96 -14.63 2.50
CA ARG A 475 -3.31 -14.28 2.98
C ARG A 475 -4.32 -15.43 2.83
N THR A 476 -4.04 -16.42 2.00
CA THR A 476 -4.93 -17.57 1.83
C THR A 476 -4.90 -18.51 3.03
N LYS A 477 -6.05 -19.14 3.30
CA LYS A 477 -6.22 -20.26 4.23
C LYS A 477 -6.33 -21.60 3.52
N GLY A 478 -6.67 -21.58 2.24
CA GLY A 478 -7.03 -22.76 1.46
C GLY A 478 -6.49 -22.68 0.04
N GLN A 479 -7.21 -21.95 -0.83
CA GLN A 479 -6.96 -21.92 -2.26
C GLN A 479 -6.26 -20.62 -2.69
N LEU A 480 -5.22 -20.73 -3.51
CA LEU A 480 -4.51 -19.60 -4.10
C LEU A 480 -4.62 -19.67 -5.62
N ASN A 481 -5.12 -18.61 -6.25
CA ASN A 481 -5.11 -18.42 -7.69
C ASN A 481 -4.05 -17.38 -8.02
N ILE A 482 -2.98 -17.79 -8.71
CA ILE A 482 -1.79 -16.96 -8.95
C ILE A 482 -1.47 -16.94 -10.44
N PRO A 483 -1.23 -15.75 -11.05
CA PRO A 483 -0.73 -15.63 -12.42
C PRO A 483 0.56 -16.43 -12.64
N GLU A 484 0.68 -17.12 -13.77
CA GLU A 484 1.86 -17.96 -14.09
C GLU A 484 3.17 -17.18 -14.08
N THR A 485 3.11 -15.88 -14.40
CA THR A 485 4.24 -14.94 -14.35
C THR A 485 4.80 -14.71 -12.95
N LEU A 486 4.02 -14.99 -11.90
CA LEU A 486 4.41 -14.79 -10.50
C LEU A 486 4.78 -16.11 -9.80
N VAL A 487 4.74 -17.24 -10.52
CA VAL A 487 5.11 -18.54 -9.98
C VAL A 487 6.59 -18.80 -10.29
N PRO A 488 7.42 -19.18 -9.29
CA PRO A 488 8.81 -19.55 -9.52
C PRO A 488 8.95 -20.66 -10.56
N ALA A 489 9.99 -20.56 -11.40
CA ALA A 489 10.24 -21.56 -12.44
C ALA A 489 10.42 -22.96 -11.84
N GLY A 490 9.73 -23.95 -12.40
CA GLY A 490 9.81 -25.34 -11.93
C GLY A 490 9.06 -25.62 -10.62
N PHE A 491 8.26 -24.68 -10.10
CA PHE A 491 7.43 -24.94 -8.93
C PHE A 491 6.45 -26.09 -9.18
N PRO A 492 6.34 -27.09 -8.27
CA PRO A 492 5.52 -28.26 -8.49
C PRO A 492 4.02 -27.93 -8.53
N ALA A 493 3.25 -28.72 -9.29
CA ALA A 493 1.81 -28.63 -9.29
C ALA A 493 1.23 -28.94 -7.90
N SER A 494 0.20 -28.19 -7.50
CA SER A 494 -0.45 -28.34 -6.20
C SER A 494 -1.98 -28.29 -6.35
N PRO A 495 -2.74 -29.11 -5.60
CA PRO A 495 -4.20 -29.00 -5.55
C PRO A 495 -4.72 -27.77 -4.81
N TYR A 496 -3.83 -26.98 -4.18
CA TYR A 496 -4.15 -25.77 -3.42
C TYR A 496 -3.70 -24.48 -4.12
N ILE A 497 -2.93 -24.61 -5.21
CA ILE A 497 -2.39 -23.49 -5.97
C ILE A 497 -2.80 -23.66 -7.44
N ASN A 498 -3.76 -22.85 -7.85
CA ASN A 498 -4.24 -22.77 -9.21
C ASN A 498 -3.44 -21.72 -9.99
N VAL A 499 -2.71 -22.16 -11.01
CA VAL A 499 -1.91 -21.26 -11.86
C VAL A 499 -2.78 -20.70 -12.98
N LEU A 500 -2.95 -19.38 -12.98
CA LEU A 500 -3.74 -18.66 -13.98
C LEU A 500 -2.86 -18.30 -15.18
N LYS A 501 -3.24 -18.77 -16.37
CA LYS A 501 -2.56 -18.39 -17.62
C LYS A 501 -2.71 -16.89 -17.88
N VAL A 502 -1.60 -16.23 -18.19
CA VAL A 502 -1.56 -14.83 -18.56
C VAL A 502 -1.54 -14.75 -20.08
N LYS A 503 -2.44 -13.96 -20.69
CA LYS A 503 -2.47 -13.81 -22.15
C LYS A 503 -1.16 -13.15 -22.63
N ALA A 504 -0.54 -13.75 -23.64
CA ALA A 504 0.65 -13.24 -24.30
C ALA A 504 0.29 -12.07 -25.23
N GLU A 505 0.08 -10.87 -24.67
CA GLU A 505 0.32 -9.56 -25.29
C GLU A 505 -0.32 -8.45 -24.44
N GLY A 506 0.46 -7.38 -24.23
CA GLY A 506 -0.03 -6.12 -23.65
C GLY A 506 -0.74 -6.26 -22.31
N ASN A 507 -0.08 -6.81 -21.29
CA ASN A 507 -0.58 -6.66 -19.92
C ASN A 507 -0.83 -5.15 -19.68
N PRO A 508 -2.07 -4.67 -19.50
CA PRO A 508 -2.30 -3.26 -19.20
C PRO A 508 -1.51 -2.87 -17.94
N TYR A 509 -1.26 -3.81 -17.02
CA TYR A 509 -0.44 -3.62 -15.83
C TYR A 509 1.08 -3.51 -16.11
N ASN A 510 1.60 -4.07 -17.21
CA ASN A 510 3.00 -3.87 -17.62
C ASN A 510 3.25 -2.48 -18.23
N ASN A 511 2.22 -1.86 -18.80
CA ASN A 511 2.30 -0.47 -19.29
C ASN A 511 2.02 0.54 -18.17
N VAL A 512 1.15 0.20 -17.22
CA VAL A 512 0.80 0.99 -16.03
C VAL A 512 1.93 1.06 -15.00
N LYS A 513 2.91 0.16 -15.04
CA LYS A 513 4.13 0.27 -14.20
C LYS A 513 5.37 0.58 -14.99
N THR A 514 5.21 1.55 -15.87
CA THR A 514 6.34 2.22 -16.45
C THR A 514 6.38 3.73 -16.24
N SER A 515 5.43 4.37 -15.57
CA SER A 515 5.68 5.75 -15.10
C SER A 515 6.71 5.79 -13.97
N SER A 516 6.63 4.84 -13.02
CA SER A 516 7.61 4.69 -11.94
C SER A 516 8.88 3.90 -12.30
N LEU A 517 8.91 3.20 -13.45
CA LEU A 517 10.09 2.41 -13.90
C LEU A 517 10.57 2.70 -15.35
N ARG A 518 9.86 3.44 -16.23
CA ARG A 518 10.42 4.01 -17.49
C ARG A 518 11.01 5.41 -17.31
N ARG A 519 10.79 6.10 -16.18
CA ARG A 519 11.50 7.38 -15.92
C ARG A 519 12.99 7.22 -15.64
N ILE A 520 13.50 5.99 -15.74
CA ILE A 520 14.92 5.72 -15.56
C ILE A 520 15.73 5.91 -16.85
N ASN A 521 15.14 5.91 -18.07
CA ASN A 521 15.97 6.11 -19.26
C ASN A 521 15.27 6.68 -20.50
N LYS A 522 15.44 7.99 -20.72
CA LYS A 522 15.62 8.56 -22.05
C LYS A 522 16.45 9.84 -21.99
N HIS A 523 17.76 9.74 -22.19
CA HIS A 523 18.51 10.82 -22.84
C HIS A 523 19.75 10.29 -23.56
N THR A 524 19.62 10.15 -24.88
CA THR A 524 20.64 10.61 -25.82
C THR A 524 19.93 11.38 -26.95
N SER A 525 20.33 12.65 -27.08
CA SER A 525 20.12 13.62 -28.18
C SER A 525 19.21 13.26 -29.36
N THR A 526 18.02 13.88 -29.42
CA THR A 526 17.45 14.73 -30.50
C THR A 526 15.92 14.82 -30.31
N PRO A 527 15.29 16.01 -30.51
CA PRO A 527 13.85 16.14 -30.48
C PRO A 527 13.26 15.50 -31.75
N GLU A 528 12.02 14.99 -31.65
CA GLU A 528 11.26 14.29 -32.71
C GLU A 528 11.49 12.77 -32.81
N LYS A 529 10.52 12.00 -32.30
CA LYS A 529 10.07 10.66 -32.79
C LYS A 529 9.20 9.91 -31.76
N GLY A 530 9.25 10.27 -30.48
CA GLY A 530 8.43 9.65 -29.41
C GLY A 530 6.96 10.09 -29.40
N ILE A 531 6.72 11.38 -29.63
CA ILE A 531 5.37 11.99 -29.64
C ILE A 531 4.57 11.57 -30.89
N ILE A 532 5.25 11.23 -31.99
CA ILE A 532 4.62 10.82 -33.26
C ILE A 532 4.07 9.38 -33.17
N LYS A 533 4.71 8.46 -32.43
CA LYS A 533 4.18 7.09 -32.24
C LYS A 533 2.99 7.01 -31.27
N LYS A 534 2.95 7.85 -30.22
CA LYS A 534 1.76 7.97 -29.34
C LYS A 534 0.57 8.58 -30.08
N ARG A 535 0.80 9.57 -30.97
CA ARG A 535 -0.25 10.10 -31.86
C ARG A 535 -0.74 9.08 -32.89
N ALA A 536 0.08 8.11 -33.31
CA ALA A 536 -0.33 7.05 -34.24
C ALA A 536 -1.19 5.98 -33.55
N ALA A 537 -0.86 5.54 -32.33
CA ALA A 537 -1.67 4.58 -31.57
C ALA A 537 -2.99 5.19 -31.06
N LEU A 538 -3.00 6.48 -30.67
CA LEU A 538 -4.23 7.22 -30.37
C LEU A 538 -5.08 7.52 -31.61
N LYS A 539 -4.47 7.62 -32.82
CA LYS A 539 -5.21 7.69 -34.09
C LYS A 539 -5.81 6.35 -34.50
N GLU A 540 -5.16 5.23 -34.19
CA GLU A 540 -5.71 3.89 -34.42
C GLU A 540 -6.96 3.67 -33.57
N ALA A 541 -6.95 4.03 -32.28
CA ALA A 541 -8.09 3.94 -31.34
C ALA A 541 -9.31 4.83 -31.70
N ALA A 542 -9.14 5.82 -32.58
CA ALA A 542 -10.19 6.73 -33.05
C ALA A 542 -10.76 6.38 -34.45
N LYS A 543 -10.43 5.21 -35.00
CA LYS A 543 -11.07 4.73 -36.25
C LYS A 543 -12.57 4.53 -36.01
N PRO A 544 -13.48 5.09 -36.83
CA PRO A 544 -14.92 4.88 -36.69
C PRO A 544 -15.27 3.40 -36.83
N TRP A 545 -16.24 2.95 -36.03
CA TRP A 545 -16.75 1.59 -36.10
C TRP A 545 -17.43 1.32 -37.44
N SER A 546 -17.11 0.21 -38.08
CA SER A 546 -17.85 -0.26 -39.25
C SER A 546 -19.09 -1.06 -38.84
N ALA A 547 -20.12 -1.09 -39.68
CA ALA A 547 -21.32 -1.88 -39.43
C ALA A 547 -21.03 -3.38 -39.22
N GLY A 548 -19.99 -3.92 -39.87
CA GLY A 548 -19.54 -5.30 -39.66
C GLY A 548 -18.93 -5.53 -38.28
N GLN A 549 -18.11 -4.58 -37.81
CA GLN A 549 -17.55 -4.65 -36.45
C GLN A 549 -18.62 -4.50 -35.37
N ASP A 550 -19.65 -3.69 -35.61
CA ASP A 550 -20.78 -3.57 -34.68
C ASP A 550 -21.52 -4.89 -34.53
N GLU A 551 -21.83 -5.55 -35.63
CA GLU A 551 -22.55 -6.83 -35.60
C GLU A 551 -21.72 -7.93 -34.95
N GLU A 552 -20.43 -7.96 -35.25
CA GLU A 552 -19.50 -8.90 -34.65
C GLU A 552 -19.31 -8.67 -33.15
N LEU A 553 -19.21 -7.41 -32.74
CA LEU A 553 -19.10 -7.03 -31.33
C LEU A 553 -20.32 -7.49 -30.54
N LYS A 554 -21.52 -7.30 -31.08
CA LYS A 554 -22.78 -7.78 -30.48
C LYS A 554 -22.79 -9.28 -30.32
N ILE A 555 -22.54 -10.02 -31.40
CA ILE A 555 -22.59 -11.49 -31.40
C ILE A 555 -21.61 -12.06 -30.39
N MET A 556 -20.38 -11.51 -30.33
CA MET A 556 -19.37 -12.00 -29.40
C MET A 556 -19.75 -11.68 -27.94
N PHE A 557 -20.28 -10.49 -27.67
CA PHE A 557 -20.73 -10.12 -26.34
C PHE A 557 -21.94 -10.95 -25.87
N GLU A 558 -22.94 -11.16 -26.72
CA GLU A 558 -24.11 -12.01 -26.41
C GLU A 558 -23.73 -13.48 -26.15
N LYS A 559 -22.68 -13.97 -26.81
CA LYS A 559 -22.09 -15.31 -26.56
C LYS A 559 -21.31 -15.38 -25.24
N GLY A 560 -21.33 -14.33 -24.43
CA GLY A 560 -20.63 -14.27 -23.15
C GLY A 560 -19.12 -14.13 -23.29
N MET A 561 -18.64 -13.60 -24.43
CA MET A 561 -17.22 -13.31 -24.57
C MET A 561 -16.85 -12.16 -23.61
N PRO A 562 -15.84 -12.35 -22.73
CA PRO A 562 -15.40 -11.29 -21.83
C PRO A 562 -14.98 -10.04 -22.60
N VAL A 563 -15.25 -8.85 -22.04
CA VAL A 563 -14.85 -7.57 -22.66
C VAL A 563 -13.33 -7.52 -22.87
N SER A 564 -12.56 -8.15 -21.99
CA SER A 564 -11.11 -8.30 -22.11
C SER A 564 -10.65 -9.15 -23.31
N ARG A 565 -11.53 -9.94 -23.95
CA ARG A 565 -11.27 -10.62 -25.22
C ARG A 565 -11.69 -9.77 -26.41
N LEU A 566 -12.79 -9.02 -26.28
CA LEU A 566 -13.25 -8.08 -27.31
C LEU A 566 -12.21 -6.97 -27.56
N THR A 567 -11.54 -6.47 -26.52
CA THR A 567 -10.48 -5.46 -26.68
C THR A 567 -9.33 -5.94 -27.56
N VAL A 568 -8.92 -7.21 -27.40
CA VAL A 568 -7.86 -7.82 -28.21
C VAL A 568 -8.37 -8.07 -29.63
N TYR A 569 -9.60 -8.56 -29.75
CA TYR A 569 -10.20 -8.88 -31.04
C TYR A 569 -10.36 -7.67 -31.96
N PHE A 570 -10.81 -6.54 -31.40
CA PHE A 570 -11.03 -5.31 -32.15
C PHE A 570 -9.85 -4.33 -32.12
N ASP A 571 -8.77 -4.66 -31.39
CA ASP A 571 -7.64 -3.77 -31.11
C ASP A 571 -8.09 -2.39 -30.58
N ARG A 572 -8.93 -2.42 -29.53
CA ARG A 572 -9.54 -1.25 -28.90
C ARG A 572 -9.30 -1.24 -27.38
N THR A 573 -9.29 -0.05 -26.80
CA THR A 573 -9.32 0.10 -25.33
C THR A 573 -10.62 -0.46 -24.76
N LYS A 574 -10.62 -0.83 -23.47
CA LYS A 574 -11.85 -1.32 -22.81
C LYS A 574 -12.94 -0.26 -22.85
N GLY A 575 -12.58 1.01 -22.60
CA GLY A 575 -13.50 2.14 -22.69
C GLY A 575 -14.20 2.22 -24.04
N ALA A 576 -13.45 2.09 -25.15
CA ALA A 576 -14.02 2.15 -26.51
C ALA A 576 -14.96 0.98 -26.82
N ILE A 577 -14.67 -0.24 -26.33
CA ILE A 577 -15.58 -1.38 -26.45
C ILE A 577 -16.88 -1.13 -25.69
N LEU A 578 -16.77 -0.69 -24.43
CA LEU A 578 -17.93 -0.46 -23.56
C LEU A 578 -18.81 0.68 -24.07
N GLU A 579 -18.21 1.79 -24.48
CA GLU A 579 -18.91 2.93 -25.09
C GLU A 579 -19.66 2.48 -26.35
N ARG A 580 -19.04 1.63 -27.19
CA ARG A 580 -19.71 1.13 -28.39
C ARG A 580 -20.86 0.17 -28.06
N LEU A 581 -20.66 -0.78 -27.15
CA LEU A 581 -21.73 -1.67 -26.70
C LEU A 581 -22.92 -0.88 -26.12
N LYS A 582 -22.64 0.24 -25.44
CA LYS A 582 -23.67 1.16 -24.96
C LYS A 582 -24.42 1.85 -26.11
N GLN A 583 -23.70 2.40 -27.08
CA GLN A 583 -24.31 3.00 -28.28
C GLN A 583 -25.17 2.00 -29.08
N LEU A 584 -24.81 0.71 -29.04
CA LEU A 584 -25.54 -0.36 -29.70
C LEU A 584 -26.71 -0.92 -28.86
N GLY A 585 -26.88 -0.49 -27.60
CA GLY A 585 -27.96 -0.94 -26.71
C GLY A 585 -27.71 -2.26 -25.95
N TYR A 586 -26.46 -2.75 -25.94
CA TYR A 586 -26.07 -4.04 -25.33
C TYR A 586 -25.40 -3.88 -23.96
N TYR A 587 -25.06 -2.65 -23.58
CA TYR A 587 -24.51 -2.30 -22.27
C TYR A 587 -25.40 -1.22 -21.65
N LEU A 588 -26.26 -1.62 -20.71
CA LEU A 588 -27.24 -0.73 -20.05
C LEU A 588 -26.66 -0.10 -18.79
N ASP A 589 -27.13 1.13 -18.49
CA ASP A 589 -26.70 2.05 -17.43
C ASP A 589 -26.64 1.49 -15.99
#